data_AF-A0A954I6Z4-F1
#
_entry.id   AF-A0A954I6Z4-F1
#
_cell.length_a   1.000
_cell.length_b   1.000
_cell.length_c   1.000
_cell.angle_alpha   90.00
_cell.angle_beta   90.00
_cell.angle_gamma   90.00
#
_symmetry.space_group_name_H-M   'P 1'
#
loop_
_entity.id
_entity.type
_entity.pdbx_description
1 polymer ?
#
loop_
_entity_poly.entity_id
_entity_poly.type
_entity_poly.pdbx_seq_one_letter_code
_entity_poly.pdbx_strand_id
1 'polypeptide(L)'
;MPNTTERVPDQRQQLERSGSRGEIPDSDRSDRGVEQDLSPTAVDGVTAAHQQTASAGMSPQVDLKNPRTLVRERGPLAGFGAVFLKELSHIRREPTTLFFALLVPLMQTIVFGFAINMEIENIPTVILDLDGRQDARELRESLQNTRTFDVIERLVSEESFNRSLTSGRARVGVRIPADYSEKLLAGEQTQVQVLIDGSDSQVATTALNTANLLGMNLSINRARRMAEGAIQAPARNQYGDVSLPIEMRVRLLYNPNLETSHFFVPGLVGIILQL
;
A
#
# COMPACT_ATOMS: atom_id res chain seq x y z
N MET A 1 8.68 67.16 -37.87
CA MET A 1 7.38 67.29 -37.17
C MET A 1 6.53 66.09 -37.56
N PRO A 2 5.94 65.36 -36.60
CA PRO A 2 6.47 64.23 -35.78
C PRO A 2 6.21 62.86 -36.47
N ASN A 3 6.97 61.76 -36.34
CA ASN A 3 7.53 60.94 -35.25
C ASN A 3 6.50 60.20 -34.36
N THR A 4 6.39 58.88 -34.52
CA THR A 4 5.94 57.96 -33.46
C THR A 4 6.60 56.59 -33.66
N THR A 5 7.65 56.36 -32.87
CA THR A 5 8.30 55.05 -32.67
C THR A 5 7.71 54.48 -31.39
N GLU A 6 6.98 53.38 -31.46
CA GLU A 6 6.41 52.71 -30.29
C GLU A 6 7.42 51.69 -29.76
N ARG A 7 8.18 52.09 -28.73
CA ARG A 7 8.98 51.19 -27.88
C ARG A 7 8.10 50.76 -26.71
N VAL A 8 7.89 49.45 -26.56
CA VAL A 8 7.30 48.84 -25.37
C VAL A 8 8.42 48.58 -24.33
N PRO A 9 8.23 48.94 -23.04
CA PRO A 9 9.30 48.94 -22.02
C PRO A 9 9.47 47.63 -21.24
N ASP A 10 10.69 47.50 -20.70
CA ASP A 10 11.23 46.51 -19.76
C ASP A 10 10.35 46.29 -18.50
N GLN A 11 9.94 45.03 -18.27
CA GLN A 11 9.24 44.56 -17.05
C GLN A 11 10.21 43.96 -16.00
N ARG A 12 11.39 44.57 -15.79
CA ARG A 12 12.38 44.08 -14.82
C ARG A 12 12.59 44.93 -13.57
N GLN A 13 11.80 45.97 -13.33
CA GLN A 13 11.92 46.78 -12.12
C GLN A 13 10.56 47.24 -11.60
N GLN A 14 9.84 46.35 -10.93
CA GLN A 14 8.83 46.70 -9.93
C GLN A 14 8.47 45.43 -9.15
N LEU A 15 8.34 45.56 -7.83
CA LEU A 15 8.12 44.50 -6.81
C LEU A 15 9.37 43.95 -6.12
N GLU A 16 10.48 44.69 -6.11
CA GLU A 16 11.25 44.87 -4.87
C GLU A 16 10.64 46.07 -4.13
N ARG A 17 9.72 45.81 -3.18
CA ARG A 17 9.27 46.70 -2.08
C ARG A 17 8.02 46.10 -1.43
N SER A 18 8.20 45.11 -0.56
CA SER A 18 7.26 44.84 0.52
C SER A 18 8.02 44.19 1.67
N GLY A 19 8.63 45.04 2.49
CA GLY A 19 9.17 44.68 3.79
C GLY A 19 8.91 45.84 4.72
N SER A 20 7.97 45.67 5.66
CA SER A 20 7.96 46.36 6.95
C SER A 20 6.82 45.87 7.86
N ARG A 21 7.23 45.36 9.04
CA ARG A 21 6.62 45.52 10.38
C ARG A 21 5.26 44.91 10.75
N GLY A 22 5.28 44.25 11.91
CA GLY A 22 4.13 43.90 12.77
C GLY A 22 4.44 42.59 13.52
N GLU A 23 5.32 42.62 14.53
CA GLU A 23 4.97 42.68 15.97
C GLU A 23 4.48 41.34 16.56
N ILE A 24 5.30 40.82 17.47
CA ILE A 24 5.04 39.70 18.38
C ILE A 24 4.29 40.26 19.59
N PRO A 25 3.28 39.55 20.13
CA PRO A 25 2.95 39.65 21.54
C PRO A 25 3.26 38.34 22.26
N ASP A 26 4.23 38.46 23.17
CA ASP A 26 4.43 37.62 24.34
C ASP A 26 3.44 38.08 25.41
N SER A 27 2.74 37.16 26.08
CA SER A 27 2.05 37.46 27.33
C SER A 27 1.92 36.21 28.18
N ASP A 28 2.94 36.03 29.00
CA ASP A 28 2.89 35.42 30.33
C ASP A 28 1.83 36.11 31.21
N ARG A 29 0.90 35.34 31.80
CA ARG A 29 0.37 35.64 33.14
C ARG A 29 -0.32 34.44 33.80
N SER A 30 0.44 33.85 34.70
CA SER A 30 0.09 33.36 36.02
C SER A 30 -1.24 33.78 36.68
N ASP A 31 -1.71 32.84 37.50
CA ASP A 31 -2.38 33.03 38.80
C ASP A 31 -3.83 33.51 38.84
N ARG A 32 -4.73 32.61 39.29
CA ARG A 32 -5.29 32.62 40.66
C ARG A 32 -6.35 31.54 40.84
N GLY A 33 -6.24 30.81 41.94
CA GLY A 33 -7.29 29.96 42.47
C GLY A 33 -8.30 30.72 43.35
N VAL A 34 -8.86 29.95 44.29
CA VAL A 34 -9.76 30.32 45.40
C VAL A 34 -11.22 30.55 44.92
N GLU A 35 -12.31 30.04 45.53
CA GLU A 35 -12.68 29.70 46.91
C GLU A 35 -13.97 28.84 46.81
N GLN A 36 -14.06 27.65 47.43
CA GLN A 36 -14.78 27.40 48.69
C GLN A 36 -16.05 28.21 48.92
N ASP A 37 -17.19 27.53 49.08
CA ASP A 37 -18.18 27.95 50.08
C ASP A 37 -18.86 26.74 50.73
N LEU A 38 -19.03 26.84 52.05
CA LEU A 38 -19.32 25.83 53.04
C LEU A 38 -20.63 26.20 53.75
N SER A 39 -21.70 25.42 53.54
CA SER A 39 -22.83 25.20 54.49
C SER A 39 -23.47 26.49 55.09
N PRO A 40 -24.31 26.48 56.14
CA PRO A 40 -25.19 25.46 56.73
C PRO A 40 -26.67 25.95 56.82
N THR A 41 -27.58 25.10 57.32
CA THR A 41 -28.41 25.36 58.52
C THR A 41 -29.76 24.63 58.47
N ALA A 42 -30.07 24.06 59.63
CA ALA A 42 -31.23 23.26 59.99
C ALA A 42 -32.54 24.06 60.07
N VAL A 43 -33.67 23.34 60.03
CA VAL A 43 -34.88 23.74 60.77
C VAL A 43 -35.50 22.49 61.40
N ASP A 44 -35.66 22.57 62.72
CA ASP A 44 -36.28 21.62 63.63
C ASP A 44 -37.81 21.61 63.54
N GLY A 45 -38.38 20.44 63.89
CA GLY A 45 -39.36 20.36 64.99
C GLY A 45 -40.85 20.29 64.66
N VAL A 46 -41.51 19.27 65.23
CA VAL A 46 -42.85 19.19 65.89
C VAL A 46 -43.29 17.71 65.80
N THR A 47 -43.14 16.86 66.83
CA THR A 47 -43.81 16.74 68.15
C THR A 47 -45.05 15.82 68.17
N ALA A 48 -45.05 14.94 69.19
CA ALA A 48 -46.12 14.11 69.77
C ALA A 48 -46.43 12.76 69.08
N ALA A 49 -46.03 11.60 69.60
CA ALA A 49 -46.35 10.93 70.87
C ALA A 49 -47.76 10.31 70.92
N HIS A 50 -47.84 8.97 70.85
CA HIS A 50 -48.80 8.16 71.60
C HIS A 50 -48.24 6.74 71.86
N GLN A 51 -48.31 6.34 73.13
CA GLN A 51 -47.94 5.04 73.70
C GLN A 51 -49.05 4.00 73.50
N GLN A 52 -48.66 2.72 73.41
CA GLN A 52 -49.24 1.56 74.15
C GLN A 52 -48.49 0.28 73.73
N THR A 53 -47.55 -0.22 74.54
CA THR A 53 -47.67 -1.26 75.60
C THR A 53 -47.80 -2.71 75.12
N ALA A 54 -46.75 -3.46 75.46
CA ALA A 54 -46.73 -4.83 76.01
C ALA A 54 -47.04 -6.04 75.11
N SER A 55 -46.03 -6.86 74.83
CA SER A 55 -45.75 -8.12 75.57
C SER A 55 -44.46 -8.74 75.01
N ALA A 56 -43.39 -8.85 75.80
CA ALA A 56 -42.96 -10.09 76.46
C ALA A 56 -42.24 -11.10 75.54
N GLY A 57 -40.93 -11.25 75.79
CA GLY A 57 -40.18 -12.48 75.57
C GLY A 57 -39.61 -12.70 74.16
N MET A 58 -38.29 -12.57 74.02
CA MET A 58 -37.37 -13.69 73.76
C MET A 58 -35.98 -13.12 73.45
N SER A 59 -34.98 -13.59 74.18
CA SER A 59 -33.56 -13.35 73.91
C SER A 59 -33.19 -13.63 72.45
N PRO A 60 -32.24 -12.90 71.83
CA PRO A 60 -31.83 -13.16 70.46
C PRO A 60 -31.07 -14.48 70.38
N GLN A 61 -31.74 -15.54 69.93
CA GLN A 61 -31.06 -16.75 69.46
C GLN A 61 -30.32 -16.40 68.17
N VAL A 62 -29.00 -16.60 68.18
CA VAL A 62 -28.16 -16.63 66.98
C VAL A 62 -28.65 -17.80 66.12
N ASP A 63 -29.39 -17.47 65.07
CA ASP A 63 -29.87 -18.42 64.06
C ASP A 63 -28.70 -18.91 63.22
N LEU A 64 -28.10 -20.03 63.65
CA LEU A 64 -27.07 -20.79 62.95
C LEU A 64 -27.63 -21.63 61.78
N LYS A 65 -28.73 -21.22 61.14
CA LYS A 65 -29.40 -22.04 60.11
C LYS A 65 -29.26 -21.52 58.68
N ASN A 66 -28.33 -20.60 58.39
CA ASN A 66 -28.04 -20.30 57.00
C ASN A 66 -26.60 -19.84 56.78
N PRO A 67 -25.64 -20.74 56.51
CA PRO A 67 -24.37 -20.36 55.93
C PRO A 67 -24.63 -19.97 54.47
N ARG A 68 -25.22 -18.78 54.23
CA ARG A 68 -25.31 -18.17 52.91
C ARG A 68 -23.90 -17.87 52.44
N THR A 69 -23.29 -18.88 51.82
CA THR A 69 -22.67 -18.81 50.51
C THR A 69 -21.96 -17.49 50.23
N LEU A 70 -20.75 -17.33 50.76
CA LEU A 70 -19.75 -16.44 50.17
C LEU A 70 -19.31 -17.06 48.83
N VAL A 71 -20.18 -17.01 47.81
CA VAL A 71 -19.76 -17.26 46.43
C VAL A 71 -18.92 -16.07 46.05
N ARG A 72 -17.61 -16.20 46.21
CA ARG A 72 -16.63 -15.27 45.65
C ARG A 72 -16.82 -15.33 44.15
N GLU A 73 -17.51 -14.35 43.58
CA GLU A 73 -17.62 -14.17 42.13
C GLU A 73 -16.20 -13.99 41.58
N ARG A 74 -15.62 -15.11 41.15
CA ARG A 74 -14.37 -15.13 40.40
C ARG A 74 -14.71 -14.50 39.06
N GLY A 75 -14.17 -13.31 38.78
CA GLY A 75 -14.36 -12.64 37.50
C GLY A 75 -14.08 -13.57 36.32
N PRO A 76 -14.64 -13.31 35.13
CA PRO A 76 -14.65 -14.25 34.00
C PRO A 76 -13.25 -14.73 33.56
N LEU A 77 -12.20 -13.99 33.92
CA LEU A 77 -10.80 -14.29 33.61
C LEU A 77 -10.06 -15.08 34.70
N ALA A 78 -10.61 -15.18 35.91
CA ALA A 78 -9.93 -15.80 37.05
C ALA A 78 -9.76 -17.33 36.90
N GLY A 79 -10.46 -17.97 35.95
CA GLY A 79 -10.31 -19.39 35.60
C GLY A 79 -9.43 -19.66 34.38
N PHE A 80 -9.10 -18.64 33.58
CA PHE A 80 -8.44 -18.83 32.28
C PHE A 80 -7.07 -19.51 32.42
N GLY A 81 -6.23 -19.05 33.35
CA GLY A 81 -4.90 -19.63 33.56
C GLY A 81 -4.95 -21.09 34.03
N ALA A 82 -5.94 -21.45 34.87
CA ALA A 82 -6.13 -22.81 35.33
C ALA A 82 -6.57 -23.75 34.20
N VAL A 83 -7.46 -23.28 33.32
CA VAL A 83 -7.88 -24.03 32.12
C VAL A 83 -6.72 -24.16 31.13
N PHE A 84 -5.97 -23.09 30.87
CA PHE A 84 -4.81 -23.12 29.98
C PHE A 84 -3.74 -24.13 30.44
N LEU A 85 -3.40 -24.13 31.74
CA LEU A 85 -2.45 -25.09 32.31
C LEU A 85 -2.96 -26.54 32.22
N LYS A 86 -4.27 -26.75 32.39
CA LYS A 86 -4.91 -28.06 32.20
C LYS A 86 -4.77 -28.52 30.75
N GLU A 87 -5.18 -27.70 29.78
CA GLU A 87 -5.13 -28.06 28.36
C GLU A 87 -3.70 -28.26 27.86
N LEU A 88 -2.74 -27.45 28.32
CA LEU A 88 -1.33 -27.63 28.00
C LEU A 88 -0.79 -28.97 28.54
N SER A 89 -1.21 -29.37 29.74
CA SER A 89 -0.86 -30.67 30.32
C SER A 89 -1.48 -31.82 29.51
N HIS A 90 -2.71 -31.66 29.05
CA HIS A 90 -3.39 -32.63 28.17
C HIS A 90 -2.64 -32.80 26.84
N ILE A 91 -2.34 -31.70 26.15
CA ILE A 91 -1.59 -31.71 24.87
C ILE A 91 -0.21 -32.36 25.04
N ARG A 92 0.49 -32.07 26.15
CA ARG A 92 1.80 -32.68 26.44
C ARG A 92 1.75 -34.19 26.69
N ARG A 93 0.62 -34.70 27.20
CA ARG A 93 0.46 -36.12 27.55
C ARG A 93 -0.05 -36.97 26.38
N GLU A 94 -0.67 -36.35 25.38
CA GLU A 94 -1.14 -37.01 24.16
C GLU A 94 -0.12 -36.88 23.02
N PRO A 95 0.70 -37.92 22.75
CA PRO A 95 1.79 -37.83 21.78
C PRO A 95 1.29 -37.55 20.35
N THR A 96 0.10 -38.05 19.98
CA THR A 96 -0.51 -37.79 18.67
C THR A 96 -0.91 -36.32 18.51
N THR A 97 -1.53 -35.73 19.54
CA THR A 97 -1.92 -34.32 19.55
C THR A 97 -0.69 -33.42 19.49
N LEU A 98 0.34 -33.71 20.30
CA LEU A 98 1.62 -33.01 20.26
C LEU A 98 2.31 -33.14 18.88
N PHE A 99 2.27 -34.33 18.27
CA PHE A 99 2.83 -34.58 16.96
C PHE A 99 2.18 -33.71 15.90
N PHE A 100 0.85 -33.68 15.78
CA PHE A 100 0.18 -32.82 14.80
C PHE A 100 0.31 -31.33 15.11
N ALA A 101 0.26 -30.95 16.39
CA ALA A 101 0.45 -29.56 16.81
C ALA A 101 1.83 -29.00 16.44
N LEU A 102 2.86 -29.84 16.34
CA LEU A 102 4.19 -29.44 15.88
C LEU A 102 4.39 -29.67 14.38
N LEU A 103 3.97 -30.82 13.85
CA LEU A 103 4.21 -31.21 12.47
C LEU A 103 3.42 -30.34 11.49
N VAL A 104 2.16 -30.03 11.77
CA VAL A 104 1.33 -29.24 10.84
C VAL A 104 1.92 -27.83 10.64
N PRO A 105 2.21 -27.03 11.69
CA PRO A 105 2.86 -25.73 11.50
C PRO A 105 4.27 -25.82 10.89
N LEU A 106 5.03 -26.87 11.21
CA LEU A 106 6.35 -27.09 10.61
C LEU A 106 6.23 -27.34 9.10
N MET A 107 5.33 -28.22 8.68
CA MET A 107 5.05 -28.47 7.26
C MET A 107 4.52 -27.22 6.57
N GLN A 108 3.63 -26.45 7.21
CA GLN A 108 3.17 -25.16 6.69
C GLN A 108 4.32 -24.17 6.51
N THR A 109 5.25 -24.10 7.47
CA THR A 109 6.43 -23.23 7.39
C THR A 109 7.34 -23.64 6.23
N ILE A 110 7.54 -24.94 6.02
CA ILE A 110 8.31 -25.45 4.88
C ILE A 110 7.62 -25.05 3.57
N VAL A 111 6.32 -25.30 3.44
CA VAL A 111 5.53 -24.94 2.26
C VAL A 111 5.58 -23.44 1.99
N PHE A 112 5.35 -22.59 3.01
CA PHE A 112 5.46 -21.14 2.86
C PHE A 112 6.89 -20.68 2.59
N GLY A 113 7.89 -21.32 3.17
CA GLY A 113 9.30 -21.05 2.88
C GLY A 113 9.65 -21.30 1.41
N PHE A 114 9.08 -22.34 0.79
CA PHE A 114 9.18 -22.56 -0.66
C PHE A 114 8.35 -21.54 -1.47
N ALA A 115 7.17 -21.15 -0.99
CA ALA A 115 6.30 -20.21 -1.68
C ALA A 115 6.83 -18.77 -1.70
N ILE A 116 7.53 -18.32 -0.65
CA ILE A 116 8.03 -16.94 -0.52
C ILE A 116 9.07 -16.58 -1.61
N ASN A 117 9.84 -17.55 -2.09
CA ASN A 117 10.89 -17.33 -3.08
C ASN A 117 10.42 -17.55 -4.54
N MET A 118 9.14 -17.80 -4.79
CA MET A 118 8.66 -17.97 -6.17
C MET A 118 8.68 -16.61 -6.89
N GLU A 119 9.72 -16.39 -7.68
CA GLU A 119 9.79 -15.26 -8.60
C GLU A 119 8.69 -15.39 -9.67
N ILE A 120 8.01 -14.29 -9.97
CA ILE A 120 6.96 -14.28 -10.99
C ILE A 120 7.63 -14.25 -12.36
N GLU A 121 7.60 -15.39 -13.04
CA GLU A 121 8.10 -15.57 -14.41
C GLU A 121 6.96 -15.86 -15.40
N ASN A 122 7.26 -15.76 -16.69
CA ASN A 122 6.39 -16.17 -17.80
C ASN A 122 5.03 -15.45 -17.84
N ILE A 123 5.02 -14.14 -17.63
CA ILE A 123 3.82 -13.31 -17.76
C ILE A 123 3.44 -13.24 -19.25
N PRO A 124 2.22 -13.69 -19.65
CA PRO A 124 1.80 -13.69 -21.04
C PRO A 124 1.84 -12.28 -21.64
N THR A 125 2.70 -12.10 -22.64
CA THR A 125 3.06 -10.79 -23.19
C THR A 125 2.88 -10.77 -24.70
N VAL A 126 2.21 -9.75 -25.22
CA VAL A 126 2.11 -9.49 -26.66
C VAL A 126 2.92 -8.26 -27.03
N ILE A 127 3.54 -8.29 -28.20
CA ILE A 127 4.33 -7.16 -28.71
C ILE A 127 3.69 -6.65 -30.00
N LEU A 128 3.24 -5.40 -29.98
CA LEU A 128 2.90 -4.66 -31.18
C LEU A 128 4.16 -3.97 -31.70
N ASP A 129 4.74 -4.52 -32.75
CA ASP A 129 5.99 -4.03 -33.34
C ASP A 129 5.71 -3.36 -34.69
N LEU A 130 5.66 -2.03 -34.67
CA LEU A 130 5.41 -1.20 -35.84
C LEU A 130 6.69 -0.82 -36.60
N ASP A 131 7.87 -1.07 -36.01
CA ASP A 131 9.17 -0.68 -36.58
C ASP A 131 9.82 -1.82 -37.36
N GLY A 132 9.91 -3.01 -36.75
CA GLY A 132 10.42 -4.23 -37.38
C GLY A 132 11.92 -4.25 -37.73
N ARG A 133 12.69 -3.21 -37.39
CA ARG A 133 14.13 -3.11 -37.68
C ARG A 133 14.98 -3.75 -36.56
N GLN A 134 16.30 -3.61 -36.68
CA GLN A 134 17.27 -4.27 -35.79
C GLN A 134 17.15 -3.79 -34.34
N ASP A 135 17.00 -2.49 -34.07
CA ASP A 135 16.91 -2.00 -32.68
C ASP A 135 15.61 -2.47 -32.00
N ALA A 136 14.48 -2.52 -32.73
CA ALA A 136 13.22 -3.08 -32.20
C ALA A 136 13.34 -4.59 -31.90
N ARG A 137 14.15 -5.32 -32.69
CA ARG A 137 14.46 -6.72 -32.43
C ARG A 137 15.31 -6.90 -31.17
N GLU A 138 16.33 -6.06 -30.96
CA GLU A 138 17.16 -6.07 -29.73
C GLU A 138 16.29 -5.86 -28.48
N LEU A 139 15.34 -4.91 -28.53
CA LEU A 139 14.39 -4.69 -27.43
C LEU A 139 13.54 -5.93 -27.14
N ARG A 140 13.00 -6.57 -28.17
CA ARG A 140 12.18 -7.78 -28.04
C ARG A 140 12.96 -8.97 -27.49
N GLU A 141 14.17 -9.19 -27.98
CA GLU A 141 15.06 -10.23 -27.45
C GLU A 141 15.41 -9.95 -25.99
N SER A 142 15.64 -8.68 -25.64
CA SER A 142 15.92 -8.29 -24.27
C SER A 142 14.72 -8.46 -23.33
N LEU A 143 13.48 -8.28 -23.83
CA LEU A 143 12.25 -8.60 -23.10
C LEU A 143 12.14 -10.11 -22.82
N GLN A 144 12.42 -10.96 -23.80
CA GLN A 144 12.38 -12.41 -23.64
C GLN A 144 13.47 -12.90 -22.68
N ASN A 145 14.64 -12.26 -22.70
CA ASN A 145 15.77 -12.61 -21.84
C ASN A 145 15.53 -12.32 -20.35
N THR A 146 14.53 -11.50 -19.99
CA THR A 146 14.22 -11.24 -18.57
C THR A 146 13.56 -12.42 -17.86
N ARG A 147 13.02 -13.41 -18.59
CA ARG A 147 12.18 -14.52 -18.07
C ARG A 147 10.87 -14.10 -17.39
N THR A 148 10.72 -12.83 -17.00
CA THR A 148 9.46 -12.26 -16.53
C THR A 148 8.41 -12.22 -17.63
N PHE A 149 8.79 -11.92 -18.88
CA PHE A 149 7.84 -11.78 -19.99
C PHE A 149 7.89 -13.01 -20.90
N ASP A 150 6.79 -13.74 -20.99
CA ASP A 150 6.60 -14.78 -22.00
C ASP A 150 5.95 -14.15 -23.24
N VAL A 151 6.73 -13.96 -24.30
CA VAL A 151 6.25 -13.32 -25.53
C VAL A 151 5.48 -14.34 -26.37
N ILE A 152 4.15 -14.36 -26.21
CA ILE A 152 3.27 -15.33 -26.87
C ILE A 152 3.00 -15.02 -28.34
N GLU A 153 2.96 -13.73 -28.72
CA GLU A 153 2.60 -13.31 -30.07
C GLU A 153 3.20 -11.95 -30.43
N ARG A 154 3.67 -11.83 -31.68
CA ARG A 154 4.01 -10.55 -32.30
C ARG A 154 2.86 -10.11 -33.19
N LEU A 155 2.32 -8.94 -32.88
CA LEU A 155 1.19 -8.35 -33.56
C LEU A 155 1.67 -7.17 -34.40
N VAL A 156 0.96 -6.93 -35.51
CA VAL A 156 1.15 -5.76 -36.40
C VAL A 156 -0.10 -4.90 -36.49
N SER A 157 -1.20 -5.33 -35.86
CA SER A 157 -2.48 -4.62 -35.83
C SER A 157 -2.85 -4.22 -34.41
N GLU A 158 -3.18 -2.93 -34.24
CA GLU A 158 -3.72 -2.35 -33.00
C GLU A 158 -4.97 -3.06 -32.50
N GLU A 159 -5.83 -3.51 -33.41
CA GLU A 159 -7.07 -4.19 -33.05
C GLU A 159 -6.78 -5.54 -32.39
N SER A 160 -5.85 -6.30 -32.96
CA SER A 160 -5.44 -7.59 -32.38
C SER A 160 -4.71 -7.39 -31.05
N PHE A 161 -3.91 -6.34 -30.94
CA PHE A 161 -3.21 -5.97 -29.69
C PHE A 161 -4.18 -5.68 -28.56
N ASN A 162 -5.15 -4.78 -28.80
CA ASN A 162 -6.18 -4.44 -27.82
C ASN A 162 -7.08 -5.63 -27.48
N ARG A 163 -7.42 -6.48 -28.47
CA ARG A 163 -8.20 -7.70 -28.26
C ARG A 163 -7.47 -8.71 -27.38
N SER A 164 -6.17 -8.89 -27.56
CA SER A 164 -5.36 -9.80 -26.73
C SER A 164 -5.30 -9.35 -25.27
N LEU A 165 -5.22 -8.04 -25.01
CA LEU A 165 -5.26 -7.49 -23.65
C LEU A 165 -6.65 -7.55 -23.02
N THR A 166 -7.69 -7.14 -23.75
CA THR A 166 -9.07 -7.12 -23.23
C THR A 166 -9.66 -8.51 -23.02
N SER A 167 -9.25 -9.51 -23.81
CA SER A 167 -9.66 -10.90 -23.62
C SER A 167 -8.90 -11.63 -22.50
N GLY A 168 -7.87 -11.02 -21.91
CA GLY A 168 -7.02 -11.63 -20.89
C GLY A 168 -6.04 -12.68 -21.44
N ARG A 169 -5.94 -12.85 -22.77
CA ARG A 169 -4.92 -13.72 -23.39
C ARG A 169 -3.51 -13.25 -23.07
N ALA A 170 -3.32 -11.93 -23.05
CA ALA A 170 -2.09 -11.29 -22.65
C ALA A 170 -2.34 -10.42 -21.42
N ARG A 171 -1.45 -10.48 -20.44
CA ARG A 171 -1.45 -9.60 -19.26
C ARG A 171 -0.56 -8.39 -19.46
N VAL A 172 0.40 -8.46 -20.37
CA VAL A 172 1.29 -7.35 -20.72
C VAL A 172 1.25 -7.12 -22.22
N GLY A 173 1.20 -5.86 -22.63
CA GLY A 173 1.25 -5.43 -24.02
C GLY A 173 2.37 -4.41 -24.20
N VAL A 174 3.36 -4.72 -25.03
CA VAL A 174 4.43 -3.78 -25.36
C VAL A 174 4.18 -3.23 -26.76
N ARG A 175 4.11 -1.91 -26.88
CA ARG A 175 3.97 -1.21 -28.16
C ARG A 175 5.26 -0.48 -28.50
N ILE A 176 5.88 -0.93 -29.59
CA ILE A 176 7.09 -0.33 -30.17
C ILE A 176 6.63 0.58 -31.32
N PRO A 177 6.91 1.89 -31.28
CA PRO A 177 6.44 2.81 -32.30
C PRO A 177 7.24 2.65 -33.61
N ALA A 178 6.65 3.02 -34.75
CA ALA A 178 7.28 2.81 -36.08
C ALA A 178 8.56 3.63 -36.30
N ASP A 179 8.71 4.73 -35.56
CA ASP A 179 9.86 5.63 -35.58
C ASP A 179 10.95 5.23 -34.56
N TYR A 180 10.83 4.06 -33.91
CA TYR A 180 11.73 3.63 -32.84
C TYR A 180 13.20 3.62 -33.27
N SER A 181 13.55 2.85 -34.30
CA SER A 181 14.94 2.80 -34.79
C SER A 181 15.39 4.12 -35.40
N GLU A 182 14.50 4.89 -36.04
CA GLU A 182 14.84 6.17 -36.64
C GLU A 182 15.24 7.21 -35.58
N LYS A 183 14.44 7.36 -34.53
CA LYS A 183 14.76 8.22 -33.39
C LYS A 183 16.05 7.82 -32.70
N LEU A 184 16.25 6.51 -32.50
CA LEU A 184 17.48 6.00 -31.90
C LEU A 184 18.74 6.21 -32.75
N LEU A 185 18.61 6.35 -34.06
CA LEU A 185 19.71 6.71 -34.96
C LEU A 185 19.92 8.22 -35.04
N ALA A 186 18.84 9.00 -34.91
CA ALA A 186 18.87 10.46 -34.89
C ALA A 186 19.38 11.05 -33.56
N GLY A 187 19.58 10.23 -32.53
CA GLY A 187 19.90 10.71 -31.18
C GLY A 187 18.71 11.39 -30.51
N GLU A 188 17.50 10.98 -30.86
CA GLU A 188 16.26 11.42 -30.21
C GLU A 188 15.78 10.36 -29.23
N GLN A 189 15.15 10.81 -28.15
CA GLN A 189 14.49 9.92 -27.21
C GLN A 189 13.28 9.25 -27.88
N THR A 190 13.19 7.93 -27.76
CA THR A 190 12.02 7.15 -28.16
C THR A 190 11.27 6.61 -26.94
N GLN A 191 9.96 6.49 -27.07
CA GLN A 191 9.07 6.05 -26.00
C GLN A 191 8.44 4.72 -26.38
N VAL A 192 8.69 3.70 -25.57
CA VAL A 192 8.05 2.38 -25.70
C VAL A 192 6.94 2.31 -24.68
N GLN A 193 5.71 2.07 -25.14
CA GLN A 193 4.58 1.95 -24.22
C GLN A 193 4.45 0.52 -23.73
N VAL A 194 4.25 0.35 -22.43
CA VAL A 194 3.97 -0.94 -21.81
C VAL A 194 2.63 -0.85 -21.09
N LEU A 195 1.67 -1.64 -21.52
CA LEU A 195 0.36 -1.78 -20.88
C LEU A 195 0.38 -3.04 -20.01
N ILE A 196 -0.04 -2.93 -18.76
CA ILE A 196 0.00 -4.04 -17.79
C ILE A 196 -1.39 -4.20 -17.18
N ASP A 197 -1.93 -5.40 -17.18
CA ASP A 197 -3.12 -5.75 -16.43
C ASP A 197 -2.85 -5.68 -14.92
N GLY A 198 -3.47 -4.71 -14.25
CA GLY A 198 -3.36 -4.47 -12.82
C GLY A 198 -4.31 -5.29 -11.95
N SER A 199 -5.18 -6.13 -12.52
CA SER A 199 -6.11 -6.94 -11.72
C SER A 199 -5.42 -7.87 -10.73
N ASP A 200 -4.18 -8.27 -11.01
CA ASP A 200 -3.28 -8.94 -10.08
C ASP A 200 -2.14 -8.00 -9.69
N SER A 201 -2.24 -7.39 -8.51
CA SER A 201 -1.28 -6.37 -8.05
C SER A 201 0.15 -6.90 -7.94
N GLN A 202 0.33 -8.21 -7.65
CA GLN A 202 1.66 -8.79 -7.49
C GLN A 202 2.33 -8.98 -8.86
N VAL A 203 1.61 -9.58 -9.81
CA VAL A 203 2.07 -9.75 -11.20
C VAL A 203 2.33 -8.39 -11.85
N ALA A 204 1.43 -7.43 -11.64
CA ALA A 204 1.56 -6.09 -12.21
C ALA A 204 2.77 -5.32 -11.68
N THR A 205 3.05 -5.44 -10.38
CA THR A 205 4.23 -4.84 -9.74
C THR A 205 5.52 -5.43 -10.31
N THR A 206 5.59 -6.75 -10.45
CA THR A 206 6.77 -7.40 -11.06
C THR A 206 6.97 -6.96 -12.50
N ALA A 207 5.92 -6.98 -13.32
CA ALA A 207 6.00 -6.54 -14.71
C ALA A 207 6.44 -5.06 -14.84
N LEU A 208 5.91 -4.17 -13.98
CA LEU A 208 6.27 -2.75 -13.96
C LEU A 208 7.76 -2.57 -13.61
N ASN A 209 8.23 -3.22 -12.56
CA ASN A 209 9.61 -3.12 -12.12
C ASN A 209 10.58 -3.67 -13.16
N THR A 210 10.29 -4.86 -13.71
CA THR A 210 11.11 -5.47 -14.76
C THR A 210 11.14 -4.61 -16.03
N ALA A 211 10.00 -4.06 -16.47
CA ALA A 211 9.95 -3.18 -17.64
C ALA A 211 10.79 -1.91 -17.45
N ASN A 212 10.71 -1.27 -16.28
CA ASN A 212 11.49 -0.08 -15.96
C ASN A 212 13.00 -0.38 -15.89
N LEU A 213 13.38 -1.46 -15.21
CA LEU A 213 14.79 -1.89 -15.12
C LEU A 213 15.34 -2.24 -16.49
N LEU A 214 14.57 -2.94 -17.33
CA LEU A 214 14.98 -3.27 -18.69
C LEU A 214 15.18 -2.01 -19.53
N GLY A 215 14.21 -1.08 -19.49
CA GLY A 215 14.31 0.20 -20.18
C GLY A 215 15.54 0.99 -19.80
N MET A 216 15.81 1.09 -18.50
CA MET A 216 16.99 1.79 -17.97
C MET A 216 18.29 1.12 -18.44
N ASN A 217 18.39 -0.21 -18.39
CA ASN A 217 19.56 -0.94 -18.86
C ASN A 217 19.81 -0.74 -20.36
N LEU A 218 18.77 -0.90 -21.19
CA LEU A 218 18.86 -0.68 -22.64
C LEU A 218 19.26 0.76 -22.96
N SER A 219 18.69 1.72 -22.26
CA SER A 219 18.98 3.13 -22.46
C SER A 219 20.42 3.49 -22.05
N ILE A 220 20.93 2.96 -20.93
CA ILE A 220 22.32 3.18 -20.50
C ILE A 220 23.28 2.55 -21.50
N ASN A 221 23.02 1.31 -21.93
CA ASN A 221 23.85 0.63 -22.93
C ASN A 221 23.88 1.41 -24.25
N ARG A 222 22.73 1.94 -24.69
CA ARG A 222 22.66 2.77 -25.90
C ARG A 222 23.41 4.09 -25.72
N ALA A 223 23.24 4.78 -24.59
CA ALA A 223 23.95 6.02 -24.30
C ALA A 223 25.47 5.83 -24.28
N ARG A 224 25.97 4.71 -23.73
CA ARG A 224 27.40 4.35 -23.79
C ARG A 224 27.89 4.15 -25.22
N ARG A 225 27.17 3.37 -26.04
CA ARG A 225 27.52 3.16 -27.46
C ARG A 225 27.57 4.47 -28.25
N MET A 226 26.65 5.41 -27.97
CA MET A 226 26.65 6.74 -28.59
C MET A 226 27.85 7.59 -28.14
N ALA A 227 28.21 7.53 -26.85
CA ALA A 227 29.36 8.27 -26.30
C ALA A 227 30.71 7.74 -26.81
N GLU A 228 30.87 6.41 -26.89
CA GLU A 228 32.07 5.75 -27.42
C GLU A 228 32.24 5.98 -28.93
N GLY A 229 31.13 6.06 -29.67
CA GLY A 229 31.13 6.32 -31.10
C GLY A 229 31.53 7.75 -31.51
N ALA A 230 31.71 8.67 -30.55
CA ALA A 230 32.19 10.05 -30.72
C ALA A 230 31.52 10.92 -31.82
N ILE A 231 30.40 10.48 -32.41
CA ILE A 231 29.76 11.14 -33.57
C ILE A 231 28.36 11.68 -33.22
N GLN A 232 27.75 11.27 -32.10
CA GLN A 232 26.38 11.64 -31.76
C GLN A 232 26.30 12.38 -30.43
N ALA A 233 25.56 13.51 -30.44
CA ALA A 233 25.20 14.23 -29.22
C ALA A 233 24.35 13.32 -28.30
N PRO A 234 24.37 13.55 -26.97
CA PRO A 234 23.52 12.80 -26.05
C PRO A 234 22.06 12.92 -26.46
N ALA A 235 21.28 11.84 -26.26
CA ALA A 235 19.92 11.79 -26.73
C ALA A 235 19.07 12.91 -26.14
N ARG A 236 18.23 13.54 -26.96
CA ARG A 236 17.40 14.66 -26.53
C ARG A 236 15.93 14.27 -26.47
N ASN A 237 15.23 14.78 -25.45
CA ASN A 237 13.79 14.66 -25.36
C ASN A 237 13.11 15.68 -26.31
N GLN A 238 11.78 15.65 -26.36
CA GLN A 238 10.97 16.58 -27.15
C GLN A 238 11.15 18.08 -26.79
N TYR A 239 11.75 18.38 -25.63
CA TYR A 239 12.05 19.74 -25.17
C TYR A 239 13.49 20.17 -25.45
N GLY A 240 14.32 19.28 -26.02
CA GLY A 240 15.71 19.53 -26.35
C GLY A 240 16.70 19.28 -25.20
N ASP A 241 16.23 18.80 -24.06
CA ASP A 241 17.06 18.47 -22.90
C ASP A 241 17.73 17.11 -23.07
N VAL A 242 18.91 16.96 -22.47
CA VAL A 242 19.62 15.68 -22.39
C VAL A 242 18.77 14.67 -21.64
N SER A 243 18.58 13.50 -22.24
CA SER A 243 17.69 12.46 -21.75
C SER A 243 18.22 11.07 -22.08
N LEU A 244 17.61 10.06 -21.45
CA LEU A 244 17.85 8.67 -21.74
C LEU A 244 17.27 8.31 -23.12
N PRO A 245 18.04 7.70 -24.05
CA PRO A 245 17.58 7.35 -25.40
C PRO A 245 16.28 6.55 -25.47
N ILE A 246 16.03 5.68 -24.48
CA ILE A 246 14.83 4.84 -24.42
C ILE A 246 14.09 5.14 -23.12
N GLU A 247 12.82 5.52 -23.24
CA GLU A 247 11.91 5.70 -22.12
C GLU A 247 10.81 4.63 -22.17
N MET A 248 10.71 3.80 -21.11
CA MET A 248 9.62 2.85 -20.96
C MET A 248 8.44 3.53 -20.26
N ARG A 249 7.35 3.75 -21.00
CA ARG A 249 6.12 4.36 -20.46
C ARG A 249 5.14 3.27 -20.06
N VAL A 250 5.25 2.85 -18.81
CA VAL A 250 4.38 1.83 -18.22
C VAL A 250 3.04 2.44 -17.82
N ARG A 251 1.94 1.80 -18.19
CA ARG A 251 0.57 2.15 -17.82
C ARG A 251 -0.16 0.92 -17.30
N LEU A 252 -0.68 1.04 -16.08
CA LEU A 252 -1.52 0.02 -15.46
C LEU A 252 -2.96 0.13 -15.96
N LEU A 253 -3.53 -1.01 -16.32
CA LEU A 253 -4.94 -1.21 -16.63
C LEU A 253 -5.65 -1.71 -15.38
N TYR A 254 -6.94 -1.39 -15.23
CA TYR A 254 -7.85 -1.86 -14.16
C TYR A 254 -7.50 -1.47 -12.70
N ASN A 255 -6.23 -1.51 -12.26
CA ASN A 255 -5.80 -1.14 -10.90
C ASN A 255 -4.59 -0.17 -10.94
N PRO A 256 -4.80 1.12 -11.29
CA PRO A 256 -3.72 2.08 -11.46
C PRO A 256 -2.95 2.38 -10.16
N ASN A 257 -3.59 2.18 -9.00
CA ASN A 257 -2.98 2.40 -7.69
C ASN A 257 -2.29 1.15 -7.11
N LEU A 258 -2.34 0.01 -7.82
CA LEU A 258 -1.87 -1.30 -7.34
C LEU A 258 -2.43 -1.67 -5.95
N GLU A 259 -3.67 -1.30 -5.68
CA GLU A 259 -4.31 -1.58 -4.39
C GLU A 259 -4.49 -3.10 -4.23
N THR A 260 -3.81 -3.66 -3.23
CA THR A 260 -3.76 -5.10 -2.95
C THR A 260 -5.13 -5.65 -2.51
N SER A 261 -5.99 -4.80 -1.95
CA SER A 261 -7.36 -5.13 -1.54
C SER A 261 -8.21 -5.65 -2.70
N HIS A 262 -8.07 -5.07 -3.90
CA HIS A 262 -8.85 -5.49 -5.08
C HIS A 262 -8.59 -6.94 -5.48
N PHE A 263 -7.42 -7.48 -5.17
CA PHE A 263 -7.06 -8.87 -5.46
C PHE A 263 -7.41 -9.83 -4.31
N PHE A 264 -7.05 -9.50 -3.06
CA PHE A 264 -7.20 -10.44 -1.93
C PHE A 264 -8.59 -10.46 -1.30
N VAL A 265 -9.33 -9.35 -1.29
CA VAL A 265 -10.62 -9.26 -0.58
C VAL A 265 -11.64 -10.29 -1.09
N PRO A 266 -11.85 -10.47 -2.41
CA PRO A 266 -12.79 -11.49 -2.90
C PRO A 266 -12.43 -12.91 -2.45
N GLY A 267 -11.13 -13.25 -2.46
CA GLY A 267 -10.65 -14.55 -2.01
C GLY A 267 -10.85 -14.78 -0.52
N LEU A 268 -10.56 -13.77 0.31
CA LEU A 268 -10.77 -13.84 1.76
C LEU A 268 -12.25 -14.00 2.12
N VAL A 269 -13.17 -13.33 1.41
CA VAL A 269 -14.61 -13.51 1.61
C VAL A 269 -15.02 -14.97 1.37
N GLY A 270 -14.50 -15.61 0.31
CA GLY A 270 -14.77 -17.02 0.05
C GLY A 270 -14.30 -17.94 1.19
N ILE A 271 -13.11 -17.69 1.75
CA ILE A 271 -12.57 -18.46 2.88
C ILE A 271 -13.41 -18.23 4.15
N ILE A 272 -13.77 -16.98 4.44
CA ILE A 272 -14.58 -16.64 5.62
C ILE A 272 -15.96 -17.31 5.54
N LEU A 273 -16.56 -17.39 4.35
CA LEU A 273 -17.84 -18.07 4.16
C LEU A 273 -17.74 -19.60 4.27
N GLN A 274 -16.55 -20.18 4.11
CA GLN A 274 -16.31 -21.63 4.28
C GLN A 274 -16.19 -22.03 5.76
N LEU A 275 -15.71 -21.12 6.60
CA LEU A 275 -15.52 -21.31 8.05
C LEU A 275 -16.85 -21.19 8.81
#